data_AF-A0A803YDI4-F1
#
_entry.id   AF-A0A803YDI4-F1
#
_cell.length_a   1.000
_cell.length_b   1.000
_cell.length_c   1.000
_cell.angle_alpha   90.00
_cell.angle_beta   90.00
_cell.angle_gamma   90.00
#
_symmetry.space_group_name_H-M   'P 1'
#
loop_
_entity.id
_entity.type
_entity.pdbx_description
1 polymer ?
#
loop_
_entity_poly.entity_id
_entity_poly.type
_entity_poly.pdbx_seq_one_letter_code
_entity_poly.pdbx_strand_id
1 'polypeptide(L)'
;MQPLSIAASPGSAPDVIALDGQASLGIRLALKTLLEDTDRQQKMMYGLMETNRNLRDEVRQERGRASRQEKRANELENVVENIKSKIRQLEDETIAKVCRQQNQVKELQKDQLVSQAKYQQQQEKLQEQEEIIARLQRELCKAGVEEQQRVATQTKMFCRFCKRAPKSHLDQQFLCLIDYYESQINQMKKELRQYKKAEDHIQREVKSKEKFLNLDATPNYRALLTSFQNQLVETKARNEQLLLENTNLKKDLETRPTTQELKLYKHRVKKLEKTLKKTIQSSGNSTREGTEEKKEPESTAEDQLHAVCQQYLQVLSNIDSIIRSPRAPPLIYKRNKGPVQNYIKENGQECGFEHLPLTIEMWADQLVALKDLYRSLRKLSLELVPWHITDPQDNRESIQVQDLQFIVDTVLEEIENKEKNSQTPSLSTLFAMVSHFQKLFDVNSLNGIYPRMNEVYTKLGELTNAMRNLHELLELDSSVPPTVVVDTVGKLCDIINENVTEQLQRLLGNQDIHRYLDLFHWQQFCKHESYKLKELCKIGTGRDFNHLLHTSASCDSKGFTTILHGTNLEHFQKGIAGK
;
A
#
# COMPACT_ATOMS: atom_id res chain seq x y z
N MET A 1 -39.86 -44.62 71.30
CA MET A 1 -40.85 -45.62 71.75
C MET A 1 -40.18 -46.99 71.82
N GLN A 2 -39.62 -47.32 72.98
CA GLN A 2 -39.44 -48.68 73.52
C GLN A 2 -38.99 -48.50 74.97
N PRO A 3 -39.78 -48.90 76.00
CA PRO A 3 -39.35 -48.80 77.38
C PRO A 3 -38.64 -50.10 77.79
N LEU A 4 -37.39 -49.98 78.24
CA LEU A 4 -36.66 -51.05 78.92
C LEU A 4 -37.19 -51.16 80.35
N SER A 5 -37.96 -52.21 80.59
CA SER A 5 -38.38 -52.64 81.94
C SER A 5 -37.16 -53.17 82.70
N ILE A 6 -36.84 -52.55 83.84
CA ILE A 6 -35.94 -53.15 84.84
C ILE A 6 -36.82 -53.71 85.96
N ALA A 7 -36.76 -55.03 86.09
CA ALA A 7 -37.45 -55.82 87.09
C ALA A 7 -36.88 -55.55 88.50
N ALA A 8 -37.77 -55.46 89.48
CA ALA A 8 -37.42 -55.48 90.90
C ALA A 8 -37.26 -56.92 91.39
N SER A 9 -36.20 -57.19 92.16
CA SER A 9 -36.08 -58.36 93.03
C SER A 9 -35.46 -57.94 94.37
N PRO A 10 -35.86 -58.55 95.51
CA PRO A 10 -35.86 -57.90 96.82
C PRO A 10 -34.68 -58.34 97.70
N GLY A 11 -34.29 -57.47 98.63
CA GLY A 11 -33.45 -57.84 99.77
C GLY A 11 -32.11 -57.12 99.85
N SER A 12 -32.15 -55.86 100.30
CA SER A 12 -31.09 -55.23 101.09
C SER A 12 -31.66 -53.93 101.65
N ALA A 13 -31.33 -53.60 102.90
CA ALA A 13 -31.85 -52.47 103.67
C ALA A 13 -31.93 -51.16 102.86
N PRO A 14 -32.92 -50.28 103.14
CA PRO A 14 -32.88 -48.94 102.60
C PRO A 14 -31.74 -48.23 103.36
N ASP A 15 -30.58 -48.14 102.73
CA ASP A 15 -29.52 -47.24 103.16
C ASP A 15 -30.06 -45.83 102.92
N VAL A 16 -30.86 -45.33 103.88
CA VAL A 16 -31.40 -43.97 103.87
C VAL A 16 -30.23 -43.07 104.19
N ILE A 17 -29.45 -42.76 103.16
CA ILE A 17 -28.44 -41.71 103.19
C ILE A 17 -29.22 -40.40 103.36
N ALA A 18 -29.40 -39.97 104.61
CA ALA A 18 -29.92 -38.66 104.93
C ALA A 18 -28.89 -37.62 104.48
N LEU A 19 -29.06 -37.13 103.24
CA LEU A 19 -28.34 -35.97 102.75
C LEU A 19 -28.67 -34.80 103.67
N ASP A 20 -27.65 -34.23 104.31
CA ASP A 20 -27.74 -32.92 104.98
C ASP A 20 -28.46 -31.94 104.04
N GLY A 21 -29.36 -31.12 104.60
CA GLY A 21 -30.11 -30.11 103.87
C GLY A 21 -29.22 -29.25 102.97
N GLN A 22 -27.98 -28.96 103.41
CA GLN A 22 -26.98 -28.23 102.65
C GLN A 22 -26.48 -29.01 101.42
N ALA A 23 -26.20 -30.30 101.55
CA ALA A 23 -25.80 -31.17 100.43
C ALA A 23 -26.93 -31.32 99.40
N SER A 24 -28.17 -31.45 99.86
CA SER A 24 -29.35 -31.55 98.97
C SER A 24 -29.60 -30.26 98.18
N LEU A 25 -29.28 -29.09 98.76
CA LEU A 25 -29.41 -27.79 98.11
C LEU A 25 -28.28 -27.57 97.09
N GLY A 26 -27.05 -27.98 97.43
CA GLY A 26 -25.91 -27.99 96.51
C GLY A 26 -26.16 -28.85 95.27
N ILE A 27 -26.70 -30.06 95.44
CA ILE A 27 -27.07 -30.95 94.32
C ILE A 27 -28.16 -30.31 93.44
N ARG A 28 -29.19 -29.71 94.03
CA ARG A 28 -30.26 -29.03 93.29
C ARG A 28 -29.75 -27.83 92.49
N LEU A 29 -28.85 -27.03 93.06
CA LEU A 29 -28.21 -25.93 92.35
C LEU A 29 -27.34 -26.44 91.19
N ALA A 30 -26.53 -27.47 91.42
CA ALA A 30 -25.70 -28.08 90.37
C ALA A 30 -26.54 -28.64 89.22
N LEU A 31 -27.64 -29.33 89.52
CA LEU A 31 -28.59 -29.83 88.52
C LEU A 31 -29.27 -28.69 87.74
N LYS A 32 -29.64 -27.60 88.43
CA LYS A 32 -30.21 -26.42 87.78
C LYS A 32 -29.22 -25.76 86.81
N THR A 33 -27.98 -25.54 87.23
CA THR A 33 -26.93 -24.99 86.36
C THR A 33 -26.64 -25.91 85.18
N LEU A 34 -26.63 -27.23 85.39
CA LEU A 34 -26.41 -28.21 84.32
C LEU A 34 -27.57 -28.21 83.31
N LEU A 35 -28.81 -28.09 83.76
CA LEU A 35 -29.97 -27.95 82.87
C LEU A 35 -29.91 -26.65 82.04
N GLU A 36 -29.58 -25.52 82.67
CA GLU A 36 -29.40 -24.24 81.98
C GLU A 36 -28.25 -24.29 80.97
N ASP A 37 -27.13 -24.95 81.29
CA ASP A 37 -26.02 -25.14 80.37
C ASP A 37 -26.39 -26.09 79.22
N THR A 38 -27.15 -27.16 79.49
CA THR A 38 -27.64 -28.07 78.45
C THR A 38 -28.59 -27.36 77.48
N ASP A 39 -29.49 -26.51 77.97
CA ASP A 39 -30.37 -25.67 77.13
C ASP A 39 -29.58 -24.68 76.29
N ARG A 40 -28.54 -24.04 76.87
CA ARG A 40 -27.63 -23.16 76.12
C ARG A 40 -26.88 -23.91 75.03
N GLN A 41 -26.33 -25.09 75.33
CA GLN A 41 -25.65 -25.95 74.36
C GLN A 41 -26.59 -26.40 73.25
N GLN A 42 -27.83 -26.78 73.58
CA GLN A 42 -28.83 -27.16 72.60
C GLN A 42 -29.21 -26.00 71.66
N LYS A 43 -29.39 -24.79 72.19
CA LYS A 43 -29.61 -23.57 71.37
C LYS A 43 -28.44 -23.28 70.45
N MET A 44 -27.20 -23.40 70.96
CA MET A 44 -25.99 -23.23 70.14
C MET A 44 -25.94 -24.27 69.01
N MET A 45 -26.22 -25.54 69.31
CA MET A 45 -26.25 -26.61 68.32
C MET A 45 -27.28 -26.34 67.23
N TYR A 46 -28.51 -25.93 67.58
CA TYR A 46 -29.52 -25.55 66.59
C TYR A 46 -29.07 -24.36 65.73
N GLY A 47 -28.52 -23.31 66.35
CA GLY A 47 -27.97 -22.17 65.61
C GLY A 47 -26.86 -22.59 64.64
N LEU A 48 -25.93 -23.44 65.08
CA LEU A 48 -24.88 -23.99 64.23
C LEU A 48 -25.45 -24.84 63.08
N MET A 49 -26.43 -25.70 63.35
CA MET A 49 -27.09 -26.49 62.31
C MET A 49 -27.78 -25.61 61.26
N GLU A 50 -28.47 -24.56 61.68
CA GLU A 50 -29.14 -23.61 60.80
C GLU A 50 -28.13 -22.82 59.96
N THR A 51 -27.06 -22.29 60.58
CA THR A 51 -25.98 -21.64 59.83
C THR A 51 -25.29 -22.58 58.85
N ASN A 52 -25.07 -23.84 59.21
CA ASN A 52 -24.45 -24.83 58.33
C ASN A 52 -25.34 -25.16 57.14
N ARG A 53 -26.67 -25.22 57.35
CA ARG A 53 -27.64 -25.38 56.27
C ARG A 53 -27.62 -24.19 55.32
N ASN A 54 -27.66 -22.96 55.85
CA ASN A 54 -27.59 -21.74 55.05
C ASN A 54 -26.29 -21.68 54.23
N LEU A 55 -25.15 -21.98 54.86
CA LEU A 55 -23.85 -22.05 54.16
C LEU A 55 -23.84 -23.10 53.03
N ARG A 56 -24.49 -24.26 53.21
CA ARG A 56 -24.60 -25.26 52.13
C ARG A 56 -25.44 -24.74 50.96
N ASP A 57 -26.51 -24.01 51.24
CA ASP A 57 -27.38 -23.44 50.21
C ASP A 57 -26.67 -22.30 49.46
N GLU A 58 -25.91 -21.45 50.16
CA GLU A 58 -25.04 -20.44 49.53
C GLU A 58 -23.96 -21.08 48.65
N VAL A 59 -23.25 -22.11 49.13
CA VAL A 59 -22.25 -22.85 48.33
C VAL A 59 -22.89 -23.47 47.09
N ARG A 60 -24.10 -24.00 47.18
CA ARG A 60 -24.84 -24.52 46.02
C ARG A 60 -25.19 -23.41 45.03
N GLN A 61 -25.64 -22.25 45.53
CA GLN A 61 -25.96 -21.11 44.69
C GLN A 61 -24.72 -20.58 43.96
N GLU A 62 -23.60 -20.43 44.66
CA GLU A 62 -22.33 -19.97 44.09
C GLU A 62 -21.78 -20.97 43.06
N ARG A 63 -21.85 -22.28 43.33
CA ARG A 63 -21.52 -23.29 42.31
C ARG A 63 -22.40 -23.15 41.06
N GLY A 64 -23.69 -22.86 41.22
CA GLY A 64 -24.59 -22.57 40.11
C GLY A 64 -24.22 -21.30 39.34
N ARG A 65 -23.76 -20.25 40.02
CA ARG A 65 -23.25 -19.01 39.39
C ARG A 65 -21.96 -19.28 38.63
N ALA A 66 -21.00 -19.96 39.25
CA ALA A 66 -19.72 -20.34 38.64
C ALA A 66 -19.92 -21.18 37.37
N SER A 67 -20.78 -22.21 37.42
CA SER A 67 -21.06 -23.05 36.24
C SER A 67 -21.68 -22.26 35.07
N ARG A 68 -22.54 -21.27 35.36
CA ARG A 68 -23.08 -20.39 34.31
C ARG A 68 -21.99 -19.49 33.72
N GLN A 69 -21.08 -18.99 34.55
CA GLN A 69 -19.98 -18.15 34.10
C GLN A 69 -18.95 -18.94 33.27
N GLU A 70 -18.64 -20.17 33.67
CA GLU A 70 -17.82 -21.11 32.90
C GLU A 70 -18.42 -21.40 31.53
N LYS A 71 -19.73 -21.69 31.44
CA LYS A 71 -20.40 -21.90 30.15
C LYS A 71 -20.29 -20.68 29.24
N ARG A 72 -20.51 -19.48 29.78
CA ARG A 72 -20.35 -18.23 29.02
C ARG A 72 -18.90 -18.01 28.56
N ALA A 73 -17.92 -18.34 29.41
CA ALA A 73 -16.51 -18.26 29.03
C ALA A 73 -16.18 -19.21 27.87
N ASN A 74 -16.67 -20.45 27.93
CA ASN A 74 -16.47 -21.45 26.86
C ASN A 74 -17.17 -21.03 25.56
N GLU A 75 -18.37 -20.45 25.63
CA GLU A 75 -19.06 -19.90 24.45
C GLU A 75 -18.26 -18.75 23.82
N LEU A 76 -17.72 -17.84 24.64
CA LEU A 76 -16.87 -16.75 24.17
C LEU A 76 -15.55 -17.26 23.57
N GLU A 77 -14.93 -18.28 24.16
CA GLU A 77 -13.72 -18.91 23.63
C GLU A 77 -13.96 -19.52 22.24
N ASN A 78 -15.09 -20.20 22.06
CA ASN A 78 -15.50 -20.73 20.74
C ASN A 78 -15.71 -19.62 19.71
N VAL A 79 -16.32 -18.50 20.10
CA VAL A 79 -16.48 -17.33 19.21
C VAL A 79 -15.12 -16.75 18.83
N VAL A 80 -14.21 -16.62 19.80
CA VAL A 80 -12.85 -16.12 19.57
C VAL A 80 -12.08 -17.04 18.63
N GLU A 81 -12.13 -18.36 18.80
CA GLU A 81 -11.48 -19.31 17.89
C GLU A 81 -12.06 -19.25 16.48
N ASN A 82 -13.38 -19.09 16.35
CA ASN A 82 -14.00 -18.89 15.04
C ASN A 82 -13.50 -17.60 14.37
N ILE A 83 -13.49 -16.49 15.10
CA ILE A 83 -12.96 -15.20 14.60
C ILE A 83 -11.49 -15.33 14.19
N LYS A 84 -10.64 -15.98 15.01
CA LYS A 84 -9.23 -16.23 14.67
C LYS A 84 -9.09 -17.04 13.39
N SER A 85 -9.89 -18.09 13.22
CA SER A 85 -9.88 -18.91 12.00
C SER A 85 -10.28 -18.08 10.77
N LYS A 86 -11.26 -17.17 10.93
CA LYS A 86 -11.70 -16.29 9.85
C LYS A 86 -10.66 -15.24 9.48
N ILE A 87 -9.98 -14.66 10.47
CA ILE A 87 -8.87 -13.74 10.25
C ILE A 87 -7.76 -14.42 9.46
N ARG A 88 -7.32 -15.62 9.87
CA ARG A 88 -6.30 -16.39 9.14
C ARG A 88 -6.71 -16.68 7.71
N GLN A 89 -7.96 -17.08 7.48
CA GLN A 89 -8.48 -17.29 6.13
C GLN A 89 -8.40 -16.02 5.27
N LEU A 90 -8.80 -14.86 5.82
CA LEU A 90 -8.76 -13.59 5.09
C LEU A 90 -7.32 -13.13 4.83
N GLU A 91 -6.40 -13.34 5.76
CA GLU A 91 -4.97 -13.11 5.58
C GLU A 91 -4.42 -13.97 4.45
N ASP A 92 -4.68 -15.28 4.46
CA ASP A 92 -4.26 -16.22 3.42
C ASP A 92 -4.83 -15.87 2.04
N GLU A 93 -6.12 -15.50 1.97
CA GLU A 93 -6.76 -15.05 0.74
C GLU A 93 -6.12 -13.76 0.20
N THR A 94 -5.74 -12.85 1.10
CA THR A 94 -5.07 -11.59 0.75
C THR A 94 -3.66 -11.85 0.24
N ILE A 95 -2.89 -12.70 0.94
CA ILE A 95 -1.56 -13.13 0.51
C ILE A 95 -1.64 -13.80 -0.86
N ALA A 96 -2.59 -14.72 -1.06
CA ALA A 96 -2.80 -15.39 -2.35
C ALA A 96 -3.16 -14.41 -3.48
N LYS A 97 -3.97 -13.38 -3.20
CA LYS A 97 -4.28 -12.30 -4.18
C LYS A 97 -3.02 -11.51 -4.53
N VAL A 98 -2.24 -11.08 -3.54
CA VAL A 98 -0.99 -10.33 -3.75
C VAL A 98 0.01 -11.17 -4.53
N CYS A 99 0.18 -12.46 -4.20
CA CYS A 99 1.05 -13.37 -4.95
C CYS A 99 0.62 -13.51 -6.41
N ARG A 100 -0.68 -13.64 -6.69
CA ARG A 100 -1.20 -13.68 -8.08
C ARG A 100 -0.92 -12.39 -8.83
N GLN A 101 -1.18 -11.24 -8.22
CA GLN A 101 -0.91 -9.93 -8.82
C GLN A 101 0.58 -9.73 -9.08
N GLN A 102 1.44 -10.10 -8.14
CA GLN A 102 2.89 -10.03 -8.30
C GLN A 102 3.38 -10.90 -9.46
N ASN A 103 2.81 -12.10 -9.64
CA ASN A 103 3.14 -12.96 -10.77
C ASN A 103 2.66 -12.35 -12.10
N GLN A 104 1.46 -11.77 -12.14
CA GLN A 104 0.97 -11.06 -13.33
C GLN A 104 1.88 -9.88 -13.70
N VAL A 105 2.31 -9.07 -12.72
CA VAL A 105 3.24 -7.96 -12.95
C VAL A 105 4.58 -8.47 -13.48
N LYS A 106 5.11 -9.57 -12.94
CA LYS A 106 6.35 -10.19 -13.45
C LYS A 106 6.22 -10.65 -14.89
N GLU A 107 5.10 -11.26 -15.28
CA GLU A 107 4.88 -11.67 -16.67
C GLU A 107 4.74 -10.44 -17.59
N LEU A 108 4.00 -9.40 -17.18
CA LEU A 108 3.91 -8.15 -17.93
C LEU A 108 5.28 -7.46 -18.12
N GLN A 109 6.15 -7.51 -17.10
CA GLN A 109 7.51 -7.00 -17.22
C GLN A 109 8.34 -7.79 -18.24
N LYS A 110 8.21 -9.12 -18.29
CA LYS A 110 8.87 -9.94 -19.32
C LYS A 110 8.35 -9.59 -20.71
N ASP A 111 7.03 -9.45 -20.89
CA ASP A 111 6.42 -9.09 -22.16
C ASP A 111 6.84 -7.69 -22.62
N GLN A 112 6.99 -6.74 -21.68
CA GLN A 112 7.52 -5.42 -21.95
C GLN A 112 8.96 -5.49 -22.47
N LEU A 113 9.84 -6.27 -21.83
CA LEU A 113 11.23 -6.43 -22.27
C LEU A 113 11.31 -7.08 -23.66
N VAL A 114 10.52 -8.13 -23.91
CA VAL A 114 10.47 -8.78 -25.22
C VAL A 114 9.96 -7.82 -26.30
N SER A 115 8.93 -7.02 -25.99
CA SER A 115 8.40 -6.03 -26.91
C SER A 115 9.39 -4.89 -27.19
N GLN A 116 10.13 -4.45 -26.16
CA GLN A 116 11.18 -3.46 -26.29
C GLN A 116 12.33 -3.95 -27.18
N ALA A 117 12.77 -5.20 -27.00
CA ALA A 117 13.79 -5.81 -27.85
C ALA A 117 13.32 -5.91 -29.32
N LYS A 118 12.05 -6.29 -29.56
CA LYS A 118 11.46 -6.29 -30.91
C LYS A 118 11.43 -4.90 -31.54
N TYR A 119 11.09 -3.87 -30.76
CA TYR A 119 11.08 -2.49 -31.23
C TYR A 119 12.48 -2.03 -31.63
N GLN A 120 13.50 -2.30 -30.81
CA GLN A 120 14.90 -1.98 -31.13
C GLN A 120 15.35 -2.69 -32.41
N GLN A 121 15.04 -3.98 -32.57
CA GLN A 121 15.36 -4.72 -33.78
C GLN A 121 14.69 -4.14 -35.03
N GLN A 122 13.44 -3.67 -34.92
CA GLN A 122 12.75 -3.02 -36.03
C GLN A 122 13.37 -1.66 -36.36
N GLN A 123 13.80 -0.92 -35.35
CA GLN A 123 14.47 0.37 -35.53
C GLN A 123 15.82 0.22 -36.25
N GLU A 124 16.61 -0.79 -35.88
CA GLU A 124 17.86 -1.13 -36.59
C GLU A 124 17.60 -1.48 -38.06
N LYS A 125 16.59 -2.32 -38.34
CA LYS A 125 16.21 -2.65 -39.72
C LYS A 125 15.76 -1.44 -40.53
N LEU A 126 15.07 -0.48 -39.91
CA LEU A 126 14.68 0.76 -40.58
C LEU A 126 15.91 1.60 -40.93
N GLN A 127 16.87 1.72 -40.01
CA GLN A 127 18.13 2.43 -40.27
C GLN A 127 18.92 1.78 -41.41
N GLU A 128 19.04 0.45 -41.42
CA GLU A 128 19.68 -0.28 -42.52
C GLU A 128 18.98 0.00 -43.86
N GLN A 129 17.65 0.00 -43.89
CA GLN A 129 16.89 0.32 -45.10
C GLN A 129 17.11 1.77 -45.56
N GLU A 130 17.14 2.73 -44.64
CA GLU A 130 17.43 4.13 -44.94
C GLU A 130 18.84 4.31 -45.53
N GLU A 131 19.84 3.61 -45.00
CA GLU A 131 21.21 3.62 -45.54
C GLU A 131 21.28 3.03 -46.95
N ILE A 132 20.58 1.91 -47.19
CA ILE A 132 20.48 1.30 -48.52
C ILE A 132 19.81 2.25 -49.50
N ILE A 133 18.71 2.89 -49.11
CA ILE A 133 18.01 3.87 -49.96
C ILE A 133 18.94 5.04 -50.27
N ALA A 134 19.64 5.60 -49.28
CA ALA A 134 20.59 6.70 -49.49
C ALA A 134 21.77 6.30 -50.39
N ARG A 135 22.23 5.05 -50.31
CA ARG A 135 23.25 4.51 -51.22
C ARG A 135 22.71 4.42 -52.65
N LEU A 136 21.53 3.82 -52.83
CA LEU A 136 20.92 3.65 -54.15
C LEU A 136 20.58 4.99 -54.81
N GLN A 137 20.11 5.97 -54.03
CA GLN A 137 19.89 7.34 -54.52
C GLN A 137 21.20 7.97 -55.03
N ARG A 138 22.32 7.80 -54.31
CA ARG A 138 23.63 8.27 -54.77
C ARG A 138 24.08 7.60 -56.06
N GLU A 139 23.89 6.29 -56.18
CA GLU A 139 24.22 5.54 -57.41
C GLU A 139 23.35 5.99 -58.60
N LEU A 140 22.04 6.21 -58.39
CA LEU A 140 21.14 6.76 -59.41
C LEU A 140 21.53 8.17 -59.84
N CYS A 141 21.91 9.06 -58.91
CA CYS A 141 22.37 10.40 -59.26
C CYS A 141 23.65 10.35 -60.11
N LYS A 142 24.62 9.49 -59.75
CA LYS A 142 25.85 9.31 -60.54
C LYS A 142 25.55 8.81 -61.95
N ALA A 143 24.75 7.75 -62.07
CA ALA A 143 24.34 7.20 -63.36
C ALA A 143 23.56 8.23 -64.20
N GLY A 144 22.73 9.06 -63.56
CA GLY A 144 22.00 10.14 -64.22
C GLY A 144 22.91 11.23 -64.78
N VAL A 145 23.95 11.64 -64.04
CA VAL A 145 24.96 12.60 -64.50
C VAL A 145 25.79 12.02 -65.65
N GLU A 146 26.24 10.78 -65.53
CA GLU A 146 26.98 10.08 -66.58
C GLU A 146 26.14 9.98 -67.87
N GLU A 147 24.86 9.62 -67.77
CA GLU A 147 23.95 9.55 -68.91
C GLU A 147 23.72 10.92 -69.55
N GLN A 148 23.47 11.96 -68.75
CA GLN A 148 23.38 13.33 -69.27
C GLN A 148 24.65 13.74 -70.03
N GLN A 149 25.82 13.37 -69.53
CA GLN A 149 27.09 13.68 -70.19
C GLN A 149 27.29 12.87 -71.48
N ARG A 150 26.88 11.60 -71.51
CA ARG A 150 26.85 10.78 -72.75
C ARG A 150 25.94 11.41 -73.80
N VAL A 151 24.71 11.75 -73.42
CA VAL A 151 23.72 12.40 -74.31
C VAL A 151 24.25 13.73 -74.81
N ALA A 152 24.76 14.60 -73.94
CA ALA A 152 25.32 15.90 -74.34
C ALA A 152 26.48 15.75 -75.34
N THR A 153 27.34 14.74 -75.15
CA THR A 153 28.44 14.44 -76.08
C THR A 153 27.93 13.94 -77.42
N GLN A 154 26.96 13.03 -77.42
CA GLN A 154 26.31 12.54 -78.64
C GLN A 154 25.59 13.67 -79.39
N THR A 155 24.80 14.50 -78.70
CA THR A 155 24.11 15.66 -79.31
C THR A 155 25.12 16.64 -79.91
N LYS A 156 26.23 16.93 -79.21
CA LYS A 156 27.29 17.81 -79.73
C LYS A 156 27.94 17.23 -80.99
N MET A 157 28.18 15.92 -81.03
CA MET A 157 28.69 15.22 -82.22
C MET A 157 27.66 15.26 -83.35
N PHE A 158 26.40 14.93 -83.08
CA PHE A 158 25.31 14.97 -84.04
C PHE A 158 25.15 16.35 -84.66
N CYS A 159 25.15 17.42 -83.85
CA CYS A 159 25.12 18.80 -84.35
C CYS A 159 26.33 19.13 -85.25
N ARG A 160 27.53 18.59 -84.99
CA ARG A 160 28.69 18.77 -85.89
C ARG A 160 28.49 18.04 -87.21
N PHE A 161 27.85 16.87 -87.20
CA PHE A 161 27.48 16.15 -88.42
C PHE A 161 26.40 16.92 -89.21
N CYS A 162 25.33 17.38 -88.55
CA CYS A 162 24.26 18.14 -89.22
C CYS A 162 24.70 19.51 -89.76
N LYS A 163 25.69 20.17 -89.12
CA LYS A 163 26.28 21.42 -89.64
C LYS A 163 27.14 21.21 -90.89
N ARG A 164 27.45 19.97 -91.26
CA ARG A 164 28.11 19.63 -92.52
C ARG A 164 27.02 19.64 -93.60
N ALA A 165 27.05 20.63 -94.49
CA ALA A 165 26.09 20.71 -95.59
C ALA A 165 26.14 19.42 -96.45
N PRO A 166 25.01 18.96 -97.01
CA PRO A 166 24.97 17.78 -97.87
C PRO A 166 25.97 17.98 -99.01
N LYS A 167 27.00 17.13 -99.08
CA LYS A 167 28.09 17.33 -100.07
C LYS A 167 27.78 16.63 -101.40
N SER A 168 26.75 15.80 -101.43
CA SER A 168 26.34 14.97 -102.58
C SER A 168 24.83 15.06 -102.81
N HIS A 169 24.39 15.02 -104.08
CA HIS A 169 22.96 14.95 -104.44
C HIS A 169 22.27 13.71 -103.84
N LEU A 170 23.01 12.62 -103.61
CA LEU A 170 22.51 11.44 -102.90
C LEU A 170 22.17 11.73 -101.44
N ASP A 171 22.98 12.57 -100.74
CA ASP A 171 22.70 12.95 -99.35
C ASP A 171 21.38 13.74 -99.27
N GLN A 172 21.09 14.58 -100.26
CA GLN A 172 19.82 15.30 -100.35
C GLN A 172 18.62 14.35 -100.54
N GLN A 173 18.78 13.33 -101.40
CA GLN A 173 17.73 12.31 -101.60
C GLN A 173 17.51 11.47 -100.34
N PHE A 174 18.58 11.09 -99.63
CA PHE A 174 18.47 10.39 -98.36
C PHE A 174 17.79 11.26 -97.29
N LEU A 175 18.09 12.56 -97.20
CA LEU A 175 17.42 13.46 -96.26
C LEU A 175 15.92 13.57 -96.53
N CYS A 176 15.49 13.73 -97.79
CA CYS A 176 14.06 13.75 -98.13
C CYS A 176 13.36 12.42 -97.81
N LEU A 177 14.06 11.29 -97.99
CA LEU A 177 13.53 9.97 -97.63
C LEU A 177 13.42 9.80 -96.10
N ILE A 178 14.40 10.31 -95.35
CA ILE A 178 14.37 10.36 -93.89
C ILE A 178 13.20 11.22 -93.42
N ASP A 179 13.01 12.42 -93.98
CA ASP A 179 11.88 13.31 -93.62
C ASP A 179 10.52 12.65 -93.88
N TYR A 180 10.40 11.90 -94.98
CA TYR A 180 9.21 11.14 -95.31
C TYR A 180 8.94 10.03 -94.28
N TYR A 181 9.95 9.20 -93.94
CA TYR A 181 9.79 8.14 -92.95
C TYR A 181 9.63 8.68 -91.52
N GLU A 182 10.28 9.79 -91.16
CA GLU A 182 10.09 10.46 -89.88
C GLU A 182 8.67 11.00 -89.75
N SER A 183 8.12 11.57 -90.82
CA SER A 183 6.72 11.97 -90.87
C SER A 183 5.78 10.78 -90.70
N GLN A 184 6.08 9.65 -91.36
CA GLN A 184 5.31 8.41 -91.22
C GLN A 184 5.40 7.83 -89.80
N ILE A 185 6.59 7.81 -89.19
CA ILE A 185 6.80 7.37 -87.80
C ILE A 185 6.08 8.30 -86.83
N ASN A 186 6.10 9.60 -87.06
CA ASN A 186 5.40 10.56 -86.21
C ASN A 186 3.88 10.43 -86.33
N GLN A 187 3.38 10.08 -87.51
CA GLN A 187 1.97 9.74 -87.74
C GLN A 187 1.59 8.47 -86.97
N MET A 188 2.36 7.38 -87.12
CA MET A 188 2.13 6.14 -86.35
C MET A 188 2.26 6.34 -84.84
N LYS A 189 3.20 7.18 -84.37
CA LYS A 189 3.32 7.55 -82.95
C LYS A 189 2.14 8.39 -82.45
N LYS A 190 1.53 9.23 -83.30
CA LYS A 190 0.28 9.94 -82.98
C LYS A 190 -0.88 8.96 -82.88
N GLU A 191 -1.00 8.02 -83.82
CA GLU A 191 -2.01 6.96 -83.82
C GLU A 191 -1.84 6.06 -82.59
N LEU A 192 -0.63 5.59 -82.27
CA LEU A 192 -0.35 4.82 -81.04
C LEU A 192 -0.68 5.60 -79.76
N ARG A 193 -0.47 6.92 -79.72
CA ARG A 193 -0.91 7.75 -78.58
C ARG A 193 -2.43 7.89 -78.52
N GLN A 194 -3.13 7.87 -79.63
CA GLN A 194 -4.60 7.85 -79.66
C GLN A 194 -5.14 6.49 -79.21
N TYR A 195 -4.55 5.38 -79.69
CA TYR A 195 -4.87 4.03 -79.22
C TYR A 195 -4.56 3.85 -77.74
N LYS A 196 -3.41 4.34 -77.26
CA LYS A 196 -3.06 4.28 -75.83
C LYS A 196 -3.99 5.12 -74.95
N LYS A 197 -4.49 6.27 -75.45
CA LYS A 197 -5.54 7.05 -74.76
C LYS A 197 -6.89 6.33 -74.73
N ALA A 198 -7.24 5.58 -75.78
CA ALA A 198 -8.44 4.74 -75.81
C ALA A 198 -8.28 3.50 -74.88
N GLU A 199 -7.08 2.92 -74.86
CA GLU A 199 -6.70 1.79 -74.01
C GLU A 199 -6.58 2.20 -72.53
N ASP A 200 -6.13 3.42 -72.22
CA ASP A 200 -6.16 3.99 -70.87
C ASP A 200 -7.60 4.24 -70.38
N HIS A 201 -8.55 4.49 -71.29
CA HIS A 201 -9.98 4.56 -70.94
C HIS A 201 -10.56 3.16 -70.64
N ILE A 202 -10.18 2.15 -71.41
CA ILE A 202 -10.62 0.75 -71.21
C ILE A 202 -9.91 0.11 -70.00
N GLN A 203 -8.61 0.36 -69.78
CA GLN A 203 -7.85 -0.12 -68.63
C GLN A 203 -8.25 0.58 -67.33
N ARG A 204 -8.78 1.81 -67.35
CA ARG A 204 -9.30 2.47 -66.13
C ARG A 204 -10.60 1.80 -65.68
N GLU A 205 -11.42 1.30 -66.59
CA GLU A 205 -12.58 0.46 -66.27
C GLU A 205 -12.18 -0.97 -65.84
N VAL A 206 -11.21 -1.61 -66.49
CA VAL A 206 -10.77 -2.98 -66.13
C VAL A 206 -9.93 -3.01 -64.84
N LYS A 207 -9.02 -2.03 -64.61
CA LYS A 207 -8.26 -1.91 -63.34
C LYS A 207 -9.13 -1.48 -62.17
N SER A 208 -10.26 -0.82 -62.41
CA SER A 208 -11.25 -0.58 -61.34
C SER A 208 -11.87 -1.90 -60.92
N LYS A 209 -12.24 -2.80 -61.84
CA LYS A 209 -12.82 -4.11 -61.51
C LYS A 209 -11.85 -5.15 -60.96
N GLU A 210 -10.59 -5.20 -61.41
CA GLU A 210 -9.60 -6.17 -60.90
C GLU A 210 -8.96 -5.77 -59.56
N LYS A 211 -8.84 -4.48 -59.24
CA LYS A 211 -8.34 -4.04 -57.92
C LYS A 211 -9.34 -4.20 -56.79
N PHE A 212 -10.64 -4.37 -57.08
CA PHE A 212 -11.64 -4.70 -56.05
C PHE A 212 -11.65 -6.19 -55.65
N LEU A 213 -10.92 -7.07 -56.37
CA LEU A 213 -10.91 -8.51 -56.09
C LEU A 213 -9.61 -9.03 -55.46
N ASN A 214 -8.55 -8.23 -55.40
CA ASN A 214 -7.36 -8.56 -54.62
C ASN A 214 -7.44 -7.96 -53.19
N LEU A 215 -8.44 -8.42 -52.42
CA LEU A 215 -8.56 -8.16 -50.98
C LEU A 215 -7.85 -9.21 -50.11
N ASP A 216 -6.94 -10.00 -50.67
CA ASP A 216 -6.16 -11.00 -49.92
C ASP A 216 -4.89 -10.42 -49.25
N ALA A 217 -4.75 -9.09 -49.22
CA ALA A 217 -3.70 -8.41 -48.46
C ALA A 217 -4.28 -7.77 -47.19
N THR A 218 -4.49 -8.57 -46.15
CA THR A 218 -3.81 -8.48 -44.83
C THR A 218 -4.46 -9.52 -43.91
N PRO A 219 -3.74 -10.55 -43.42
CA PRO A 219 -4.26 -11.55 -42.46
C PRO A 219 -4.96 -10.93 -41.24
N ASN A 220 -4.55 -9.71 -40.86
CA ASN A 220 -5.11 -8.91 -39.78
C ASN A 220 -6.57 -8.48 -40.03
N TYR A 221 -6.93 -8.06 -41.25
CA TYR A 221 -8.29 -7.59 -41.53
C TYR A 221 -9.28 -8.76 -41.57
N ARG A 222 -8.84 -9.92 -42.07
CA ARG A 222 -9.62 -11.16 -42.03
C ARG A 222 -9.81 -11.65 -40.59
N ALA A 223 -8.77 -11.58 -39.75
CA ALA A 223 -8.87 -11.92 -38.34
C ALA A 223 -9.83 -10.98 -37.59
N LEU A 224 -9.77 -9.68 -37.86
CA LEU A 224 -10.66 -8.67 -37.27
C LEU A 224 -12.12 -8.87 -37.68
N LEU A 225 -12.38 -9.10 -38.98
CA LEU A 225 -13.72 -9.42 -39.47
C LEU A 225 -14.25 -10.72 -38.85
N THR A 226 -13.40 -11.74 -38.73
CA THR A 226 -13.77 -13.00 -38.04
C THR A 226 -14.07 -12.77 -36.57
N SER A 227 -13.30 -11.90 -35.89
CA SER A 227 -13.54 -11.51 -34.49
C SER A 227 -14.88 -10.80 -34.32
N PHE A 228 -15.20 -9.82 -35.17
CA PHE A 228 -16.50 -9.14 -35.12
C PHE A 228 -17.66 -10.08 -35.46
N GLN A 229 -17.45 -11.01 -36.39
CA GLN A 229 -18.45 -12.03 -36.71
C GLN A 229 -18.69 -12.98 -35.54
N ASN A 230 -17.63 -13.41 -34.85
CA ASN A 230 -17.74 -14.23 -33.64
C ASN A 230 -18.44 -13.47 -32.51
N GLN A 231 -18.11 -12.20 -32.30
CA GLN A 231 -18.76 -11.36 -31.29
C GLN A 231 -20.26 -11.18 -31.58
N LEU A 232 -20.64 -11.00 -32.85
CA LEU A 232 -22.06 -10.95 -33.26
C LEU A 232 -22.79 -12.26 -32.98
N VAL A 233 -22.16 -13.41 -33.26
CA VAL A 233 -22.73 -14.74 -32.98
C VAL A 233 -22.87 -14.96 -31.47
N GLU A 234 -21.86 -14.63 -30.68
CA GLU A 234 -21.88 -14.76 -29.22
C GLU A 234 -22.95 -13.85 -28.58
N THR A 235 -23.06 -12.62 -29.06
CA THR A 235 -24.09 -11.68 -28.57
C THR A 235 -25.50 -12.15 -28.93
N LYS A 236 -25.69 -12.73 -30.12
CA LYS A 236 -26.97 -13.36 -30.50
C LYS A 236 -27.30 -14.55 -29.62
N ALA A 237 -26.35 -15.45 -29.38
CA ALA A 237 -26.54 -16.61 -28.50
C ALA A 237 -26.88 -16.18 -27.06
N ARG A 238 -26.22 -15.14 -26.53
CA ARG A 238 -26.52 -14.57 -25.21
C ARG A 238 -27.92 -13.96 -25.15
N ASN A 239 -28.34 -13.26 -26.20
CA ASN A 239 -29.70 -12.72 -26.29
C ASN A 239 -30.75 -13.82 -26.36
N GLU A 240 -30.51 -14.89 -27.12
CA GLU A 240 -31.39 -16.07 -27.15
C GLU A 240 -31.49 -16.75 -25.78
N GLN A 241 -30.36 -16.88 -25.07
CA GLN A 241 -30.35 -17.40 -23.70
C GLN A 241 -31.16 -16.52 -22.73
N LEU A 242 -30.96 -15.20 -22.77
CA LEU A 242 -31.73 -14.26 -21.95
C LEU A 242 -33.23 -14.30 -22.31
N LEU A 243 -33.57 -14.48 -23.58
CA LEU A 243 -34.96 -14.60 -24.03
C LEU A 243 -35.58 -15.90 -23.48
N LEU A 244 -34.85 -17.01 -23.53
CA LEU A 244 -35.27 -18.27 -22.90
C LEU A 244 -35.47 -18.12 -21.40
N GLU A 245 -34.52 -17.49 -20.70
CA GLU A 245 -34.64 -17.20 -19.27
C GLU A 245 -35.86 -16.32 -18.97
N ASN A 246 -36.10 -15.28 -19.77
CA ASN A 246 -37.27 -14.43 -19.62
C ASN A 246 -38.58 -15.21 -19.83
N THR A 247 -38.63 -16.11 -20.82
CA THR A 247 -39.80 -16.97 -21.03
C THR A 247 -39.99 -17.96 -19.88
N ASN A 248 -38.91 -18.48 -19.29
CA ASN A 248 -38.99 -19.35 -18.11
C ASN A 248 -39.47 -18.59 -16.89
N LEU A 249 -38.89 -17.42 -16.61
CA LEU A 249 -39.34 -16.54 -15.53
C LEU A 249 -40.81 -16.16 -15.69
N LYS A 250 -41.27 -15.92 -16.93
CA LYS A 250 -42.69 -15.68 -17.22
C LYS A 250 -43.55 -16.90 -16.91
N LYS A 251 -43.12 -18.11 -17.28
CA LYS A 251 -43.82 -19.36 -16.90
C LYS A 251 -43.82 -19.58 -15.39
N ASP A 252 -42.72 -19.25 -14.70
CA ASP A 252 -42.63 -19.34 -13.23
C ASP A 252 -43.58 -18.34 -12.55
N LEU A 253 -43.75 -17.15 -13.15
CA LEU A 253 -44.76 -16.19 -12.71
C LEU A 253 -46.19 -16.71 -12.94
N GLU A 254 -46.46 -17.36 -14.07
CA GLU A 254 -47.77 -17.93 -14.42
C GLU A 254 -48.13 -19.19 -13.61
N THR A 255 -47.13 -19.96 -13.16
CA THR A 255 -47.32 -21.14 -12.29
C THR A 255 -47.43 -20.79 -10.81
N ARG A 256 -47.16 -19.54 -10.43
CA ARG A 256 -47.28 -19.09 -9.05
C ARG A 256 -48.77 -18.99 -8.66
N PRO A 257 -49.17 -19.54 -7.50
CA PRO A 257 -50.57 -19.49 -7.07
C PRO A 257 -51.09 -18.07 -7.03
N THR A 258 -52.22 -17.83 -7.70
CA THR A 258 -52.79 -16.48 -7.81
C THR A 258 -53.21 -16.02 -6.41
N THR A 259 -53.16 -14.71 -6.13
CA THR A 259 -53.52 -14.14 -4.83
C THR A 259 -54.91 -14.58 -4.34
N GLN A 260 -55.82 -14.88 -5.26
CA GLN A 260 -57.14 -15.44 -4.97
C GLN A 260 -57.06 -16.91 -4.49
N GLU A 261 -56.25 -17.74 -5.11
CA GLU A 261 -56.01 -19.13 -4.71
C GLU A 261 -55.31 -19.19 -3.36
N LEU A 262 -54.32 -18.34 -3.11
CA LEU A 262 -53.66 -18.21 -1.81
C LEU A 262 -54.64 -17.81 -0.70
N LYS A 263 -55.55 -16.85 -0.99
CA LYS A 263 -56.63 -16.48 -0.05
C LYS A 263 -57.57 -17.66 0.22
N LEU A 264 -57.87 -18.46 -0.80
CA LEU A 264 -58.73 -19.64 -0.69
C LEU A 264 -58.05 -20.75 0.13
N TYR A 265 -56.75 -20.99 -0.09
CA TYR A 265 -55.93 -21.90 0.73
C TYR A 265 -55.82 -21.41 2.18
N LYS A 266 -55.55 -20.12 2.40
CA LYS A 266 -55.51 -19.52 3.74
C LYS A 266 -56.85 -19.66 4.48
N HIS A 267 -57.97 -19.48 3.77
CA HIS A 267 -59.29 -19.72 4.35
C HIS A 267 -59.49 -21.21 4.67
N ARG A 268 -59.10 -22.12 3.78
CA ARG A 268 -59.20 -23.57 4.02
C ARG A 268 -58.37 -23.98 5.25
N VAL A 269 -57.14 -23.50 5.38
CA VAL A 269 -56.28 -23.71 6.55
C VAL A 269 -56.93 -23.17 7.81
N LYS A 270 -57.44 -21.93 7.79
CA LYS A 270 -58.14 -21.34 8.95
C LYS A 270 -59.40 -22.12 9.34
N LYS A 271 -60.08 -22.75 8.37
CA LYS A 271 -61.24 -23.62 8.64
C LYS A 271 -60.80 -24.94 9.28
N LEU A 272 -59.73 -25.55 8.78
CA LEU A 272 -59.12 -26.75 9.37
C LEU A 272 -58.59 -26.50 10.79
N GLU A 273 -57.91 -25.37 11.02
CA GLU A 273 -57.45 -24.94 12.35
C GLU A 273 -58.62 -24.76 13.33
N LYS A 274 -59.73 -24.15 12.88
CA LYS A 274 -60.94 -24.03 13.69
C LYS A 274 -61.54 -25.39 14.02
N THR A 275 -61.57 -26.32 13.07
CA THR A 275 -62.05 -27.69 13.32
C THR A 275 -61.14 -28.42 14.30
N LEU A 276 -59.82 -28.33 14.12
CA LEU A 276 -58.83 -28.91 15.02
C LEU A 276 -58.95 -28.36 16.45
N LYS A 277 -59.09 -27.04 16.59
CA LYS A 277 -59.28 -26.38 17.89
C LYS A 277 -60.57 -26.83 18.58
N LYS A 278 -61.65 -27.04 17.82
CA LYS A 278 -62.91 -27.59 18.36
C LYS A 278 -62.76 -29.04 18.80
N THR A 279 -62.08 -29.88 18.04
CA THR A 279 -61.82 -31.29 18.40
C THR A 279 -60.97 -31.41 19.68
N ILE A 280 -59.99 -30.53 19.85
CA ILE A 280 -59.16 -30.47 21.06
C ILE A 280 -59.98 -29.99 22.28
N GLN A 281 -60.85 -29.00 22.11
CA GLN A 281 -61.69 -28.49 23.19
C GLN A 281 -62.82 -29.44 23.61
N SER A 282 -63.38 -30.24 22.69
CA SER A 282 -64.39 -31.25 23.03
C SER A 282 -63.82 -32.48 23.74
N SER A 283 -62.49 -32.63 23.81
CA SER A 283 -61.83 -33.75 24.48
C SER A 283 -61.43 -33.46 25.94
N GLY A 284 -61.64 -32.23 26.44
CA GLY A 284 -61.03 -31.75 27.68
C GLY A 284 -61.90 -31.70 28.95
N ASN A 285 -63.21 -31.93 28.89
CA ASN A 285 -64.08 -31.74 30.06
C ASN A 285 -64.88 -33.01 30.43
N SER A 286 -64.39 -33.77 31.41
CA SER A 286 -65.27 -34.38 32.41
C SER A 286 -64.58 -34.51 33.77
N THR A 287 -65.36 -34.20 34.82
CA THR A 287 -65.22 -34.66 36.23
C THR A 287 -64.22 -33.87 37.10
N ARG A 288 -64.49 -33.33 38.30
CA ARG A 288 -65.68 -33.08 39.16
C ARG A 288 -65.19 -32.32 40.43
N GLU A 289 -66.06 -31.47 40.98
CA GLU A 289 -66.23 -30.93 42.37
C GLU A 289 -65.08 -30.33 43.21
N GLY A 290 -65.38 -29.19 43.86
CA GLY A 290 -64.98 -28.95 45.27
C GLY A 290 -64.47 -27.56 45.68
N THR A 291 -65.39 -26.71 46.17
CA THR A 291 -65.25 -25.81 47.34
C THR A 291 -64.48 -24.46 47.25
N GLU A 292 -65.28 -23.38 47.34
CA GLU A 292 -65.14 -22.09 48.06
C GLU A 292 -63.95 -21.12 47.89
N GLU A 293 -64.33 -19.93 47.43
CA GLU A 293 -63.96 -18.57 47.86
C GLU A 293 -62.48 -18.14 47.96
N LYS A 294 -62.08 -17.26 47.02
CA LYS A 294 -61.81 -15.84 47.32
C LYS A 294 -61.70 -15.01 46.03
N LYS A 295 -62.48 -13.93 45.98
CA LYS A 295 -62.40 -12.85 44.97
C LYS A 295 -61.14 -12.00 45.19
N GLU A 296 -60.50 -11.58 44.09
CA GLU A 296 -59.92 -10.26 43.85
C GLU A 296 -59.53 -10.14 42.34
N PRO A 297 -59.42 -8.92 41.76
CA PRO A 297 -60.01 -8.59 40.47
C PRO A 297 -59.05 -8.58 39.27
N GLU A 298 -59.52 -9.04 38.11
CA GLU A 298 -58.88 -8.86 36.80
C GLU A 298 -59.32 -7.52 36.17
N SER A 299 -58.59 -6.42 36.39
CA SER A 299 -58.78 -5.19 35.58
C SER A 299 -57.55 -4.27 35.45
N THR A 300 -56.36 -4.64 35.93
CA THR A 300 -55.18 -3.73 35.96
C THR A 300 -54.26 -3.81 34.74
N ALA A 301 -54.37 -4.84 33.90
CA ALA A 301 -53.42 -5.06 32.80
C ALA A 301 -53.68 -4.17 31.56
N GLU A 302 -54.95 -3.86 31.26
CA GLU A 302 -55.31 -3.04 30.10
C GLU A 302 -55.01 -1.55 30.31
N ASP A 303 -55.23 -1.03 31.52
CA ASP A 303 -54.92 0.35 31.89
C ASP A 303 -53.41 0.64 31.91
N GLN A 304 -52.59 -0.33 32.34
CA GLN A 304 -51.13 -0.23 32.28
C GLN A 304 -50.62 -0.21 30.83
N LEU A 305 -51.20 -1.04 29.95
CA LEU A 305 -50.83 -1.07 28.54
C LEU A 305 -51.17 0.26 27.84
N HIS A 306 -52.33 0.85 28.16
CA HIS A 306 -52.75 2.13 27.61
C HIS A 306 -51.85 3.30 28.08
N ALA A 307 -51.45 3.31 29.35
CA ALA A 307 -50.51 4.30 29.89
C ALA A 307 -49.12 4.21 29.23
N VAL A 308 -48.63 3.00 28.98
CA VAL A 308 -47.36 2.75 28.27
C VAL A 308 -47.46 3.20 26.80
N CYS A 309 -48.56 2.92 26.11
CA CYS A 309 -48.79 3.39 24.74
C CYS A 309 -48.83 4.94 24.65
N GLN A 310 -49.41 5.63 25.63
CA GLN A 310 -49.37 7.10 25.69
C GLN A 310 -47.95 7.64 25.90
N GLN A 311 -47.14 6.99 26.74
CA GLN A 311 -45.73 7.38 26.91
C GLN A 311 -44.94 7.21 25.61
N TYR A 312 -45.13 6.11 24.88
CA TYR A 312 -44.49 5.92 23.58
C TYR A 312 -44.91 6.97 22.55
N LEU A 313 -46.20 7.32 22.48
CA LEU A 313 -46.69 8.37 21.59
C LEU A 313 -46.13 9.75 21.94
N GLN A 314 -45.98 10.06 23.24
CA GLN A 314 -45.37 11.32 23.68
C GLN A 314 -43.88 11.39 23.28
N VAL A 315 -43.14 10.30 23.42
CA VAL A 315 -41.74 10.21 23.00
C VAL A 315 -41.62 10.40 21.49
N LEU A 316 -42.46 9.72 20.69
CA LEU A 316 -42.46 9.84 19.23
C LEU A 316 -42.81 11.27 18.77
N SER A 317 -43.77 11.92 19.45
CA SER A 317 -44.13 13.32 19.19
C SER A 317 -42.99 14.29 19.52
N ASN A 318 -42.29 14.07 20.64
CA ASN A 318 -41.13 14.89 21.00
C ASN A 318 -39.99 14.75 19.98
N ILE A 319 -39.72 13.54 19.48
CA ILE A 319 -38.69 13.33 18.46
C ILE A 319 -39.12 13.95 17.12
N ASP A 320 -40.39 13.81 16.73
CA ASP A 320 -40.93 14.43 15.51
C ASP A 320 -40.84 15.97 15.55
N SER A 321 -41.08 16.58 16.72
CA SER A 321 -40.88 18.01 16.97
C SER A 321 -39.43 18.45 16.76
N ILE A 322 -38.45 17.61 17.11
CA ILE A 322 -37.03 17.91 16.93
C ILE A 322 -36.68 17.87 15.43
N ILE A 323 -37.18 16.88 14.70
CA ILE A 323 -36.95 16.71 13.25
C ILE A 323 -37.61 17.83 12.44
N ARG A 324 -38.81 18.27 12.84
CA ARG A 324 -39.57 19.33 12.16
C ARG A 324 -39.18 20.74 12.63
N SER A 325 -38.22 20.88 13.54
CA SER A 325 -37.75 22.18 14.02
C SER A 325 -37.21 23.02 12.85
N PRO A 326 -37.56 24.31 12.74
CA PRO A 326 -37.06 25.21 11.69
C PRO A 326 -35.54 25.44 11.75
N ARG A 327 -34.88 24.98 12.83
CA ARG A 327 -33.43 25.04 13.02
C ARG A 327 -32.72 23.74 12.60
N ALA A 328 -33.47 22.70 12.22
CA ALA A 328 -32.92 21.44 11.74
C ALA A 328 -32.49 21.56 10.27
N PRO A 329 -31.41 20.87 9.84
CA PRO A 329 -31.00 20.85 8.44
C PRO A 329 -32.16 20.38 7.55
N PRO A 330 -32.37 21.00 6.37
CA PRO A 330 -33.41 20.54 5.45
C PRO A 330 -33.14 19.07 5.10
N LEU A 331 -34.12 18.20 5.34
CA LEU A 331 -34.09 16.80 4.93
C LEU A 331 -33.84 16.76 3.41
N ILE A 332 -32.60 16.44 3.01
CA ILE A 332 -32.18 16.34 1.61
C ILE A 332 -32.98 15.25 0.88
N TYR A 333 -33.59 14.32 1.63
CA TYR A 333 -34.45 13.28 1.10
C TYR A 333 -35.94 13.66 1.12
N LYS A 334 -36.31 14.70 0.36
CA LYS A 334 -37.69 14.78 -0.16
C LYS A 334 -37.82 13.70 -1.24
N ARG A 335 -38.45 12.58 -0.89
CA ARG A 335 -38.85 11.50 -1.80
C ARG A 335 -39.43 12.11 -3.08
N ASN A 336 -38.69 11.99 -4.19
CA ASN A 336 -39.23 12.21 -5.52
C ASN A 336 -40.48 11.34 -5.65
N LYS A 337 -41.61 11.97 -6.00
CA LYS A 337 -42.84 11.28 -6.34
C LYS A 337 -42.58 10.44 -7.59
N GLY A 338 -42.35 9.15 -7.39
CA GLY A 338 -42.31 8.09 -8.41
C GLY A 338 -43.19 6.91 -7.96
N PRO A 339 -43.77 6.14 -8.89
CA PRO A 339 -45.05 5.48 -8.68
C PRO A 339 -44.94 4.14 -7.93
N VAL A 340 -45.82 3.99 -6.93
CA VAL A 340 -46.38 2.75 -6.37
C VAL A 340 -45.46 1.84 -5.57
N GLN A 341 -45.63 1.88 -4.25
CA GLN A 341 -45.69 0.66 -3.44
C GLN A 341 -46.97 0.74 -2.59
N ASN A 342 -48.05 0.14 -3.11
CA ASN A 342 -49.27 -0.11 -2.36
C ASN A 342 -48.99 -1.17 -1.30
N TYR A 343 -48.83 -0.77 -0.05
CA TYR A 343 -49.19 -1.62 1.09
C TYR A 343 -50.58 -1.19 1.53
N ILE A 344 -51.57 -2.06 1.29
CA ILE A 344 -52.87 -1.97 1.94
C ILE A 344 -52.63 -2.26 3.43
N LYS A 345 -52.72 -1.22 4.28
CA LYS A 345 -52.99 -1.39 5.70
C LYS A 345 -54.50 -1.55 5.88
N GLU A 346 -54.93 -2.76 6.24
CA GLU A 346 -56.18 -2.92 6.97
C GLU A 346 -55.95 -2.43 8.40
N ASN A 347 -56.85 -1.55 8.84
CA ASN A 347 -57.01 -0.97 10.18
C ASN A 347 -56.19 0.30 10.46
N GLY A 348 -56.87 1.44 10.23
CA GLY A 348 -57.00 2.55 11.18
C GLY A 348 -55.73 3.14 11.76
N GLN A 349 -55.42 4.36 11.29
CA GLN A 349 -54.45 5.32 11.83
C GLN A 349 -53.00 5.00 11.43
N GLU A 350 -52.59 5.53 10.27
CA GLU A 350 -51.18 5.76 9.98
C GLU A 350 -50.60 6.58 11.15
N CYS A 351 -49.84 5.93 12.04
CA CYS A 351 -48.97 6.65 12.96
C CYS A 351 -48.06 7.48 12.06
N GLY A 352 -48.25 8.80 12.03
CA GLY A 352 -47.52 9.75 11.17
C GLY A 352 -46.04 9.92 11.53
N PHE A 353 -45.42 8.81 11.95
CA PHE A 353 -44.10 8.63 12.53
C PHE A 353 -43.27 7.63 11.69
N GLU A 354 -43.76 7.16 10.53
CA GLU A 354 -43.03 6.20 9.67
C GLU A 354 -41.70 6.76 9.13
N HIS A 355 -41.56 8.08 9.06
CA HIS A 355 -40.32 8.76 8.66
C HIS A 355 -39.27 8.81 9.78
N LEU A 356 -39.65 8.60 11.04
CA LEU A 356 -38.74 8.69 12.19
C LEU A 356 -37.64 7.63 12.17
N PRO A 357 -37.92 6.31 12.02
CA PRO A 357 -36.88 5.29 12.01
C PRO A 357 -35.82 5.56 10.93
N LEU A 358 -36.26 5.86 9.71
CA LEU A 358 -35.36 6.15 8.58
C LEU A 358 -34.51 7.41 8.83
N THR A 359 -35.09 8.43 9.46
CA THR A 359 -34.37 9.67 9.77
C THR A 359 -33.34 9.45 10.89
N ILE A 360 -33.70 8.67 11.91
CA ILE A 360 -32.82 8.35 13.04
C ILE A 360 -31.67 7.44 12.59
N GLU A 361 -31.95 6.43 11.76
CA GLU A 361 -30.92 5.58 11.14
C GLU A 361 -29.94 6.43 10.32
N MET A 362 -30.45 7.34 9.48
CA MET A 362 -29.61 8.27 8.72
C MET A 362 -28.76 9.17 9.64
N TRP A 363 -29.32 9.73 10.72
CA TRP A 363 -28.54 10.53 11.66
C TRP A 363 -27.47 9.71 12.38
N ALA A 364 -27.78 8.45 12.73
CA ALA A 364 -26.80 7.53 13.31
C ALA A 364 -25.66 7.25 12.31
N ASP A 365 -25.98 6.98 11.04
CA ASP A 365 -25.00 6.78 9.98
C ASP A 365 -24.15 8.04 9.74
N GLN A 366 -24.76 9.23 9.77
CA GLN A 366 -24.04 10.50 9.65
C GLN A 366 -23.10 10.75 10.84
N LEU A 367 -23.51 10.40 12.07
CA LEU A 367 -22.68 10.49 13.25
C LEU A 367 -21.51 9.51 13.22
N VAL A 368 -21.71 8.29 12.69
CA VAL A 368 -20.63 7.32 12.47
C VAL A 368 -19.67 7.83 11.39
N ALA A 369 -20.21 8.30 10.26
CA ALA A 369 -19.43 8.84 9.14
C ALA A 369 -18.62 10.10 9.54
N LEU A 370 -19.06 10.85 10.54
CA LEU A 370 -18.31 12.00 11.07
C LEU A 370 -16.97 11.58 11.68
N LYS A 371 -16.92 10.43 12.37
CA LYS A 371 -15.68 9.88 12.92
C LYS A 371 -14.72 9.46 11.80
N ASP A 372 -15.25 8.85 10.75
CA ASP A 372 -14.47 8.45 9.58
C ASP A 372 -13.98 9.66 8.78
N LEU A 373 -14.79 10.71 8.67
CA LEU A 373 -14.42 11.97 8.04
C LEU A 373 -13.31 12.66 8.83
N TYR A 374 -13.40 12.74 10.16
CA TYR A 374 -12.35 13.30 11.00
C TYR A 374 -11.04 12.53 10.85
N ARG A 375 -11.08 11.18 10.85
CA ARG A 375 -9.89 10.34 10.61
C ARG A 375 -9.29 10.60 9.23
N SER A 376 -10.13 10.71 8.21
CA SER A 376 -9.69 10.97 6.84
C SER A 376 -9.09 12.37 6.69
N LEU A 377 -9.70 13.38 7.33
CA LEU A 377 -9.23 14.75 7.34
C LEU A 377 -7.92 14.91 8.12
N ARG A 378 -7.78 14.22 9.25
CA ARG A 378 -6.51 14.11 10.00
C ARG A 378 -5.41 13.48 9.16
N LYS A 379 -5.72 12.42 8.40
CA LYS A 379 -4.75 11.80 7.48
C LYS A 379 -4.34 12.80 6.38
N LEU A 380 -5.31 13.49 5.80
CA LEU A 380 -5.04 14.52 4.80
C LEU A 380 -4.22 15.68 5.36
N SER A 381 -4.51 16.13 6.60
CA SER A 381 -3.74 17.20 7.24
C SER A 381 -2.31 16.79 7.55
N LEU A 382 -2.06 15.54 7.93
CA LEU A 382 -0.71 14.99 8.09
C LEU A 382 0.05 14.87 6.76
N GLU A 383 -0.64 14.53 5.66
CA GLU A 383 -0.04 14.48 4.32
C GLU A 383 0.26 15.90 3.78
N LEU A 384 -0.62 16.86 3.99
CA LEU A 384 -0.48 18.23 3.47
C LEU A 384 0.39 19.13 4.35
N VAL A 385 0.36 18.94 5.67
CA VAL A 385 1.12 19.75 6.64
C VAL A 385 1.80 18.86 7.69
N PRO A 386 2.89 18.16 7.34
CA PRO A 386 3.53 17.14 8.20
C PRO A 386 4.14 17.68 9.50
N TRP A 387 4.30 19.01 9.62
CA TRP A 387 4.98 19.67 10.74
C TRP A 387 4.06 19.94 11.94
N HIS A 388 2.73 19.80 11.77
CA HIS A 388 1.80 19.85 12.89
C HIS A 388 1.69 18.49 13.56
N ILE A 389 2.67 18.19 14.41
CA ILE A 389 2.58 17.06 15.34
C ILE A 389 1.69 17.51 16.51
N THR A 390 0.39 17.27 16.41
CA THR A 390 -0.46 17.20 17.62
C THR A 390 -0.64 15.73 18.00
N ASP A 391 -0.31 15.47 19.26
CA ASP A 391 -0.22 14.23 20.04
C ASP A 391 -0.96 12.97 19.49
N PRO A 392 -0.37 11.75 19.53
CA PRO A 392 -0.97 10.51 19.06
C PRO A 392 -2.15 9.96 19.91
N GLN A 393 -2.61 10.70 20.91
CA GLN A 393 -3.66 10.26 21.84
C GLN A 393 -4.87 11.19 21.77
N ASP A 394 -5.84 10.83 20.93
CA ASP A 394 -7.16 11.44 20.95
C ASP A 394 -8.21 10.36 21.20
N ASN A 395 -8.21 9.82 22.43
CA ASN A 395 -9.28 9.00 22.98
C ASN A 395 -10.48 9.86 23.40
N ARG A 396 -10.87 10.87 22.61
CA ARG A 396 -12.11 11.62 22.84
C ARG A 396 -13.28 10.83 22.27
N GLU A 397 -14.17 10.36 23.14
CA GLU A 397 -15.37 9.58 22.77
C GLU A 397 -16.33 10.36 21.83
N SER A 398 -16.25 11.69 21.83
CA SER A 398 -17.06 12.58 21.01
C SER A 398 -16.17 13.55 20.20
N ILE A 399 -16.28 13.44 18.87
CA ILE A 399 -15.69 14.37 17.91
C ILE A 399 -16.78 15.39 17.56
N GLN A 400 -16.50 16.68 17.72
CA GLN A 400 -17.45 17.74 17.41
C GLN A 400 -17.21 18.28 15.99
N VAL A 401 -18.25 18.83 15.36
CA VAL A 401 -18.14 19.42 14.01
C VAL A 401 -17.16 20.60 14.00
N GLN A 402 -17.04 21.30 15.13
CA GLN A 402 -16.09 22.38 15.35
C GLN A 402 -14.64 21.91 15.22
N ASP A 403 -14.33 20.67 15.60
CA ASP A 403 -12.98 20.10 15.49
C ASP A 403 -12.60 19.87 14.02
N LEU A 404 -13.55 19.39 13.21
CA LEU A 404 -13.36 19.26 11.76
C LEU A 404 -13.17 20.63 11.10
N GLN A 405 -13.99 21.61 11.49
CA GLN A 405 -13.88 22.97 10.97
C GLN A 405 -12.52 23.58 11.31
N PHE A 406 -12.04 23.41 12.54
CA PHE A 406 -10.72 23.89 12.95
C PHE A 406 -9.59 23.26 12.12
N ILE A 407 -9.64 21.95 11.84
CA ILE A 407 -8.62 21.29 11.00
C ILE A 407 -8.67 21.84 9.56
N VAL A 408 -9.86 22.02 8.98
CA VAL A 408 -10.00 22.59 7.63
C VAL A 408 -9.47 24.01 7.59
N ASP A 409 -9.88 24.86 8.54
CA ASP A 409 -9.46 26.26 8.60
C ASP A 409 -7.94 26.37 8.80
N THR A 410 -7.34 25.52 9.64
CA THR A 410 -5.88 25.44 9.83
C THR A 410 -5.17 25.03 8.54
N VAL A 411 -5.66 24.00 7.84
CA VAL A 411 -5.08 23.55 6.57
C VAL A 411 -5.21 24.63 5.49
N LEU A 412 -6.34 25.34 5.44
CA LEU A 412 -6.56 26.43 4.49
C LEU A 412 -5.63 27.62 4.78
N GLU A 413 -5.49 28.02 6.05
CA GLU A 413 -4.59 29.09 6.46
C GLU A 413 -3.13 28.75 6.15
N GLU A 414 -2.71 27.50 6.35
CA GLU A 414 -1.36 27.03 6.01
C GLU A 414 -1.11 26.94 4.50
N ILE A 415 -2.11 26.55 3.69
CA ILE A 415 -1.99 26.58 2.22
C ILE A 415 -1.90 28.03 1.73
N GLU A 416 -2.68 28.95 2.29
CA GLU A 416 -2.62 30.37 1.96
C GLU A 416 -1.29 31.01 2.41
N ASN A 417 -0.76 30.60 3.56
CA ASN A 417 0.57 30.98 4.04
C ASN A 417 1.68 30.36 3.19
N LYS A 418 1.52 29.14 2.67
CA LYS A 418 2.44 28.57 1.67
C LYS A 418 2.43 29.41 0.41
N GLU A 419 1.29 29.90 -0.07
CA GLU A 419 1.24 30.76 -1.27
C GLU A 419 1.94 32.11 -1.04
N LYS A 420 1.81 32.70 0.16
CA LYS A 420 2.51 33.93 0.56
C LYS A 420 4.00 33.74 0.89
N ASN A 421 4.38 32.56 1.41
CA ASN A 421 5.75 32.16 1.74
C ASN A 421 6.43 31.34 0.62
N SER A 422 5.76 31.15 -0.52
CA SER A 422 6.29 30.59 -1.78
C SER A 422 7.16 31.61 -2.51
N GLN A 423 7.97 32.39 -1.80
CA GLN A 423 9.31 32.62 -2.33
C GLN A 423 10.04 31.29 -2.19
N THR A 424 9.90 30.43 -3.20
CA THR A 424 10.98 29.52 -3.55
C THR A 424 12.27 30.35 -3.41
N PRO A 425 13.23 29.95 -2.56
CA PRO A 425 14.45 30.70 -2.40
C PRO A 425 15.00 30.91 -3.80
N SER A 426 15.20 32.18 -4.16
CA SER A 426 15.54 32.55 -5.53
C SER A 426 16.67 31.66 -6.03
N LEU A 427 16.66 31.35 -7.33
CA LEU A 427 17.62 30.41 -7.93
C LEU A 427 19.08 30.74 -7.54
N SER A 428 19.38 32.03 -7.31
CA SER A 428 20.64 32.52 -6.75
C SER A 428 20.91 32.12 -5.30
N THR A 429 19.92 32.12 -4.41
CA THR A 429 20.02 31.62 -3.03
C THR A 429 20.30 30.11 -3.00
N LEU A 430 19.63 29.34 -3.86
CA LEU A 430 19.88 27.90 -4.01
C LEU A 430 21.29 27.63 -4.54
N PHE A 431 21.72 28.38 -5.56
CA PHE A 431 23.10 28.30 -6.05
C PHE A 431 24.12 28.71 -4.98
N ALA A 432 23.84 29.71 -4.14
CA ALA A 432 24.70 30.11 -3.05
C ALA A 432 24.80 29.02 -1.98
N MET A 433 23.70 28.35 -1.64
CA MET A 433 23.69 27.20 -0.72
C MET A 433 24.47 26.02 -1.29
N VAL A 434 24.24 25.66 -2.56
CA VAL A 434 24.98 24.58 -3.24
C VAL A 434 26.48 24.89 -3.29
N SER A 435 26.84 26.14 -3.63
CA SER A 435 28.24 26.59 -3.63
C SER A 435 28.86 26.55 -2.24
N HIS A 436 28.09 26.88 -1.20
CA HIS A 436 28.55 26.79 0.18
C HIS A 436 28.89 25.35 0.57
N PHE A 437 28.02 24.38 0.26
CA PHE A 437 28.30 22.97 0.54
C PHE A 437 29.43 22.39 -0.31
N GLN A 438 29.57 22.83 -1.56
CA GLN A 438 30.71 22.48 -2.40
C GLN A 438 32.04 22.96 -1.81
N LYS A 439 32.08 24.16 -1.23
CA LYS A 439 33.26 24.68 -0.51
C LYS A 439 33.48 24.00 0.85
N LEU A 440 32.41 23.72 1.60
CA LEU A 440 32.52 23.11 2.93
C LEU A 440 33.13 21.70 2.87
N PHE A 441 32.78 20.95 1.82
CA PHE A 441 33.25 19.57 1.62
C PHE A 441 34.37 19.45 0.58
N ASP A 442 34.89 20.56 0.04
CA ASP A 442 35.91 20.60 -1.03
C ASP A 442 35.56 19.71 -2.25
N VAL A 443 34.36 19.88 -2.79
CA VAL A 443 33.86 19.08 -3.93
C VAL A 443 33.41 19.97 -5.09
N ASN A 444 33.86 19.65 -6.30
CA ASN A 444 33.52 20.39 -7.52
C ASN A 444 32.11 20.11 -8.08
N SER A 445 31.37 19.13 -7.52
CA SER A 445 30.03 18.74 -8.01
C SER A 445 29.08 18.39 -6.85
N LEU A 446 27.79 18.68 -7.03
CA LEU A 446 26.76 18.35 -6.04
C LEU A 446 26.73 16.86 -5.70
N ASN A 447 26.93 16.01 -6.71
CA ASN A 447 26.91 14.55 -6.57
C ASN A 447 28.06 14.02 -5.72
N GLY A 448 29.17 14.76 -5.61
CA GLY A 448 30.30 14.36 -4.75
C GLY A 448 30.15 14.82 -3.30
N ILE A 449 29.20 15.72 -2.98
CA ILE A 449 28.97 16.18 -1.59
C ILE A 449 28.52 15.01 -0.72
N TYR A 450 27.58 14.18 -1.20
CA TYR A 450 27.06 13.05 -0.43
C TYR A 450 28.12 11.99 -0.12
N PRO A 451 28.91 11.52 -1.11
CA PRO A 451 30.05 10.63 -0.88
C PRO A 451 31.06 11.22 0.11
N ARG A 452 31.41 12.51 -0.05
CA ARG A 452 32.40 13.17 0.81
C ARG A 452 31.89 13.38 2.23
N MET A 453 30.62 13.71 2.38
CA MET A 453 29.94 13.82 3.67
C MET A 453 29.92 12.46 4.39
N ASN A 454 29.60 11.37 3.66
CA ASN A 454 29.62 10.03 4.23
C ASN A 454 31.03 9.59 4.66
N GLU A 455 32.06 9.96 3.88
CA GLU A 455 33.46 9.75 4.26
C GLU A 455 33.83 10.52 5.52
N VAL A 456 33.43 11.81 5.64
CA VAL A 456 33.65 12.62 6.84
C VAL A 456 32.95 12.00 8.05
N TYR A 457 31.70 11.57 7.94
CA TYR A 457 30.98 10.91 9.04
C TYR A 457 31.60 9.57 9.41
N THR A 458 32.06 8.79 8.44
CA THR A 458 32.77 7.54 8.69
C THR A 458 34.09 7.80 9.44
N LYS A 459 34.87 8.78 8.98
CA LYS A 459 36.13 9.18 9.62
C LYS A 459 35.91 9.78 11.01
N LEU A 460 34.84 10.53 11.22
CA LEU A 460 34.45 11.05 12.52
C LEU A 460 34.04 9.92 13.47
N GLY A 461 33.32 8.91 12.98
CA GLY A 461 33.00 7.70 13.73
C GLY A 461 34.25 6.90 14.12
N GLU A 462 35.19 6.73 13.18
CA GLU A 462 36.50 6.11 13.43
C GLU A 462 37.29 6.89 14.49
N LEU A 463 37.36 8.22 14.39
CA LEU A 463 38.04 9.10 15.34
C LEU A 463 37.38 9.07 16.73
N THR A 464 36.06 9.06 16.79
CA THR A 464 35.31 8.97 18.06
C THR A 464 35.55 7.62 18.74
N ASN A 465 35.59 6.54 17.95
CA ASN A 465 35.91 5.21 18.45
C ASN A 465 37.37 5.12 18.92
N ALA A 466 38.31 5.69 18.15
CA ALA A 466 39.72 5.78 18.55
C ALA A 466 39.88 6.60 19.83
N MET A 467 39.17 7.72 19.96
CA MET A 467 39.15 8.56 21.15
C MET A 467 38.63 7.77 22.35
N ARG A 468 37.51 7.04 22.19
CA ARG A 468 36.95 6.18 23.24
C ARG A 468 37.95 5.10 23.70
N ASN A 469 38.65 4.48 22.76
CA ASN A 469 39.69 3.50 23.07
C ASN A 469 40.86 4.14 23.82
N LEU A 470 41.25 5.38 23.49
CA LEU A 470 42.28 6.12 24.22
C LEU A 470 41.81 6.51 25.63
N HIS A 471 40.55 6.91 25.81
CA HIS A 471 39.96 7.14 27.13
C HIS A 471 40.00 5.87 27.99
N GLU A 472 39.64 4.73 27.41
CA GLU A 472 39.67 3.42 28.09
C GLU A 472 41.10 3.00 28.46
N LEU A 473 42.05 3.16 27.53
CA LEU A 473 43.46 2.79 27.75
C LEU A 473 44.16 3.68 28.79
N LEU A 474 43.76 4.95 28.89
CA LEU A 474 44.32 5.93 29.82
C LEU A 474 43.49 6.10 31.10
N GLU A 475 42.43 5.32 31.27
CA GLU A 475 41.48 5.38 32.39
C GLU A 475 40.92 6.80 32.64
N LEU A 476 40.72 7.58 31.57
CA LEU A 476 40.18 8.94 31.65
C LEU A 476 38.66 8.90 31.56
N ASP A 477 37.98 9.74 32.35
CA ASP A 477 36.52 9.85 32.29
C ASP A 477 36.05 10.25 30.87
N SER A 478 34.96 9.64 30.43
CA SER A 478 34.31 9.87 29.12
C SER A 478 33.83 11.32 28.90
N SER A 479 33.82 12.12 29.96
CA SER A 479 33.48 13.54 29.95
C SER A 479 34.64 14.47 29.55
N VAL A 480 35.88 13.94 29.51
CA VAL A 480 37.09 14.74 29.25
C VAL A 480 37.16 15.13 27.77
N PRO A 481 37.44 16.41 27.43
CA PRO A 481 37.48 16.84 26.05
C PRO A 481 38.64 16.17 25.27
N PRO A 482 38.45 15.87 23.97
CA PRO A 482 39.45 15.23 23.11
C PRO A 482 40.84 15.87 23.11
N THR A 483 40.91 17.19 23.30
CA THR A 483 42.16 17.95 23.35
C THR A 483 43.04 17.54 24.53
N VAL A 484 42.43 17.24 25.69
CA VAL A 484 43.16 16.84 26.90
C VAL A 484 43.68 15.41 26.78
N VAL A 485 42.93 14.52 26.13
CA VAL A 485 43.37 13.13 25.85
C VAL A 485 44.58 13.13 24.91
N VAL A 486 44.56 13.96 23.86
CA VAL A 486 45.69 14.07 22.94
C VAL A 486 46.92 14.67 23.65
N ASP A 487 46.74 15.64 24.54
CA ASP A 487 47.83 16.23 25.33
C ASP A 487 48.43 15.24 26.36
N THR A 488 47.61 14.37 26.97
CA THR A 488 48.12 13.32 27.86
C THR A 488 48.86 12.22 27.10
N VAL A 489 48.35 11.80 25.93
CA VAL A 489 49.08 10.91 25.01
C VAL A 489 50.38 11.56 24.54
N GLY A 490 50.34 12.85 24.21
CA GLY A 490 51.53 13.63 23.82
C GLY A 490 52.60 13.61 24.90
N LYS A 491 52.24 13.95 26.15
CA LYS A 491 53.15 13.88 27.31
C LYS A 491 53.67 12.47 27.57
N LEU A 492 52.84 11.44 27.40
CA LEU A 492 53.26 10.05 27.54
C LEU A 492 54.27 9.66 26.45
N CYS A 493 54.01 10.06 25.21
CA CYS A 493 54.93 9.90 24.08
C CYS A 493 56.24 10.65 24.33
N ASP A 494 56.19 11.87 24.89
CA ASP A 494 57.38 12.64 25.21
C ASP A 494 58.19 11.99 26.33
N ILE A 495 57.54 11.49 27.40
CA ILE A 495 58.21 10.75 28.48
C ILE A 495 58.83 9.45 27.97
N ILE A 496 58.10 8.69 27.13
CA ILE A 496 58.61 7.46 26.53
C ILE A 496 59.76 7.79 25.59
N ASN A 497 59.63 8.82 24.76
CA ASN A 497 60.68 9.22 23.84
C ASN A 497 61.91 9.73 24.60
N GLU A 498 61.78 10.58 25.61
CA GLU A 498 62.90 11.02 26.45
C GLU A 498 63.58 9.83 27.15
N ASN A 499 62.81 8.92 27.74
CA ASN A 499 63.37 7.72 28.37
C ASN A 499 64.04 6.78 27.36
N VAL A 500 63.45 6.57 26.18
CA VAL A 500 64.05 5.76 25.10
C VAL A 500 65.26 6.46 24.51
N THR A 501 65.26 7.78 24.39
CA THR A 501 66.38 8.58 23.88
C THR A 501 67.52 8.61 24.90
N GLU A 502 67.22 8.69 26.19
CA GLU A 502 68.20 8.52 27.28
C GLU A 502 68.75 7.09 27.33
N GLN A 503 67.90 6.07 27.19
CA GLN A 503 68.33 4.68 27.13
C GLN A 503 69.15 4.39 25.88
N LEU A 504 68.79 4.95 24.72
CA LEU A 504 69.56 4.89 23.48
C LEU A 504 70.88 5.67 23.61
N GLN A 505 70.90 6.84 24.22
CA GLN A 505 72.14 7.58 24.49
C GLN A 505 73.05 6.81 25.45
N ARG A 506 72.49 6.14 26.47
CA ARG A 506 73.24 5.25 27.38
C ARG A 506 73.73 3.96 26.70
N LEU A 507 72.98 3.42 25.74
CA LEU A 507 73.33 2.17 25.04
C LEU A 507 74.25 2.37 23.82
N LEU A 508 74.13 3.47 23.09
CA LEU A 508 74.82 3.68 21.80
C LEU A 508 75.94 4.74 21.85
N GLY A 509 76.01 5.58 22.89
CA GLY A 509 76.98 6.67 22.95
C GLY A 509 76.76 7.73 21.86
N ASN A 510 77.10 8.98 22.15
CA ASN A 510 76.69 10.15 21.35
C ASN A 510 77.27 10.24 19.92
N GLN A 511 77.99 9.22 19.41
CA GLN A 511 78.72 9.32 18.15
C GLN A 511 78.06 8.60 16.95
N ASP A 512 77.17 7.61 17.16
CA ASP A 512 76.65 6.81 16.03
C ASP A 512 75.19 7.12 15.63
N ILE A 513 74.43 7.86 16.44
CA ILE A 513 72.98 8.08 16.21
C ILE A 513 72.72 8.98 14.99
N HIS A 514 73.53 10.03 14.78
CA HIS A 514 73.35 10.96 13.65
C HIS A 514 73.58 10.28 12.29
N ARG A 515 74.47 9.29 12.23
CA ARG A 515 74.80 8.58 10.99
C ARG A 515 73.70 7.61 10.55
N TYR A 516 72.99 7.01 11.51
CA TYR A 516 71.85 6.13 11.24
C TYR A 516 70.57 6.90 10.88
N LEU A 517 70.34 8.07 11.49
CA LEU A 517 69.20 8.93 11.16
C LEU A 517 69.29 9.47 9.72
N ASP A 518 70.48 9.92 9.28
CA ASP A 518 70.69 10.37 7.90
C ASP A 518 70.47 9.25 6.88
N LEU A 519 70.87 8.01 7.22
CA LEU A 519 70.66 6.85 6.36
C LEU A 519 69.17 6.46 6.25
N PHE A 520 68.43 6.57 7.36
CA PHE A 520 67.01 6.25 7.40
C PHE A 520 66.17 7.29 6.66
N HIS A 521 66.48 8.58 6.85
CA HIS A 521 65.84 9.68 6.12
C HIS A 521 66.08 9.58 4.62
N TRP A 522 67.30 9.24 4.19
CA TRP A 522 67.63 8.99 2.79
C TRP A 522 66.85 7.81 2.19
N GLN A 523 66.71 6.69 2.91
CA GLN A 523 65.94 5.54 2.43
C GLN A 523 64.45 5.86 2.27
N GLN A 524 63.88 6.65 3.17
CA GLN A 524 62.46 6.99 3.16
C GLN A 524 62.13 7.98 2.04
N PHE A 525 63.02 8.94 1.77
CA PHE A 525 62.95 9.84 0.62
C PHE A 525 62.98 9.06 -0.71
N CYS A 526 63.96 8.16 -0.88
CA CYS A 526 64.07 7.33 -2.10
C CYS A 526 62.83 6.45 -2.36
N LYS A 527 62.20 5.93 -1.30
CA LYS A 527 60.94 5.16 -1.43
C LYS A 527 59.78 6.02 -1.90
N HIS A 528 59.65 7.24 -1.39
CA HIS A 528 58.53 8.11 -1.72
C HIS A 528 58.62 8.63 -3.16
N GLU A 529 59.82 8.98 -3.61
CA GLU A 529 60.09 9.40 -4.99
C GLU A 529 59.82 8.26 -6.00
N SER A 530 60.24 7.03 -5.65
CA SER A 530 60.01 5.85 -6.49
C SER A 530 58.52 5.52 -6.65
N TYR A 531 57.71 5.73 -5.60
CA TYR A 531 56.27 5.55 -5.66
C TYR A 531 55.58 6.60 -6.55
N LYS A 532 56.00 7.88 -6.47
CA LYS A 532 55.48 8.93 -7.36
C LYS A 532 55.82 8.68 -8.83
N LEU A 533 57.05 8.23 -9.11
CA LEU A 533 57.47 7.87 -10.47
C LEU A 533 56.69 6.64 -11.01
N LYS A 534 56.37 5.66 -10.16
CA LYS A 534 55.55 4.50 -10.54
C LYS A 534 54.11 4.88 -10.88
N GLU A 535 53.51 5.83 -10.18
CA GLU A 535 52.16 6.32 -10.50
C GLU A 535 52.14 7.16 -11.78
N LEU A 536 53.16 8.00 -12.01
CA LEU A 536 53.29 8.75 -13.27
C LEU A 536 53.47 7.82 -14.48
N CYS A 537 54.15 6.68 -14.34
CA CYS A 537 54.27 5.67 -15.40
C CYS A 537 52.95 4.94 -15.73
N LYS A 538 51.97 4.88 -14.84
CA LYS A 538 50.67 4.25 -15.13
C LYS A 538 49.74 5.13 -15.97
N ILE A 539 49.97 6.45 -15.97
CA ILE A 539 49.05 7.44 -16.57
C ILE A 539 49.47 7.81 -18.01
N GLY A 540 50.71 7.55 -18.43
CA GLY A 540 51.22 7.95 -19.75
C GLY A 540 51.61 6.80 -20.68
N THR A 541 50.77 6.48 -21.67
CA THR A 541 51.17 5.70 -22.86
C THR A 541 51.82 6.63 -23.89
N GLY A 542 53.13 6.80 -23.83
CA GLY A 542 53.87 7.66 -24.77
C GLY A 542 55.36 7.36 -24.80
N ARG A 543 55.92 7.24 -26.01
CA ARG A 543 57.22 6.65 -26.35
C ARG A 543 58.48 7.41 -25.85
N ASP A 544 58.33 8.49 -25.09
CA ASP A 544 59.44 9.36 -24.67
C ASP A 544 59.98 9.10 -23.25
N PHE A 545 59.45 8.12 -22.51
CA PHE A 545 59.89 7.86 -21.13
C PHE A 545 61.16 6.98 -20.99
N ASN A 546 61.55 6.24 -22.04
CA ASN A 546 62.72 5.34 -21.96
C ASN A 546 64.05 6.09 -21.85
N HIS A 547 64.11 7.36 -22.28
CA HIS A 547 65.33 8.16 -22.18
C HIS A 547 65.51 8.83 -20.79
N LEU A 548 64.45 8.93 -19.99
CA LEU A 548 64.47 9.48 -18.63
C LEU A 548 64.80 8.43 -17.56
N LEU A 549 64.40 7.17 -17.79
CA LEU A 549 64.72 6.04 -16.91
C LEU A 549 66.22 5.68 -16.91
N HIS A 550 66.92 5.91 -18.02
CA HIS A 550 68.36 5.63 -18.10
C HIS A 550 69.23 6.66 -17.39
N THR A 551 68.72 7.88 -17.20
CA THR A 551 69.46 8.99 -16.58
C THR A 551 69.26 9.04 -15.06
N SER A 552 68.13 8.53 -14.53
CA SER A 552 67.88 8.48 -13.08
C SER A 552 68.61 7.34 -12.36
N ALA A 553 69.11 6.34 -13.09
CA ALA A 553 69.89 5.24 -12.53
C ALA A 553 71.38 5.57 -12.30
N SER A 554 71.83 6.77 -12.69
CA SER A 554 73.21 7.25 -12.49
C SER A 554 73.19 8.68 -11.97
N CYS A 555 72.92 8.85 -10.67
CA CYS A 555 73.09 10.14 -10.00
C CYS A 555 73.67 9.95 -8.60
N ASP A 556 74.99 10.14 -8.51
CA ASP A 556 75.69 10.47 -7.27
C ASP A 556 75.21 11.84 -6.73
N SER A 557 75.33 12.01 -5.41
CA SER A 557 74.74 13.09 -4.59
C SER A 557 75.09 14.54 -4.98
N LYS A 558 75.93 14.76 -6.00
CA LYS A 558 76.38 16.10 -6.44
C LYS A 558 75.63 16.66 -7.67
N GLY A 559 74.77 15.88 -8.34
CA GLY A 559 74.10 16.30 -9.57
C GLY A 559 72.78 17.06 -9.40
N PHE A 560 72.13 17.00 -8.23
CA PHE A 560 70.75 17.46 -8.07
C PHE A 560 70.59 18.96 -7.82
N THR A 561 71.64 19.66 -7.37
CA THR A 561 71.59 21.10 -7.07
C THR A 561 71.50 21.98 -8.32
N THR A 562 71.88 21.48 -9.49
CA THR A 562 71.90 22.27 -10.73
C THR A 562 70.58 22.21 -11.52
N ILE A 563 69.72 21.21 -11.26
CA ILE A 563 68.48 21.01 -12.02
C ILE A 563 67.32 21.86 -11.48
N LEU A 564 67.37 22.29 -10.21
CA LEU A 564 66.30 23.07 -9.57
C LEU A 564 66.28 24.57 -9.92
N HIS A 565 67.30 25.10 -10.59
CA HIS A 565 67.33 26.53 -10.98
C HIS A 565 66.98 26.82 -12.45
N GLY A 566 66.66 25.80 -13.26
CA GLY A 566 66.62 25.95 -14.72
C GLY A 566 65.28 25.79 -15.45
N THR A 567 64.22 25.25 -14.83
CA THR A 567 62.98 24.94 -15.57
C THR A 567 61.81 25.80 -15.14
N ASN A 568 61.64 26.84 -15.95
CA ASN A 568 60.58 27.84 -15.95
C ASN A 568 59.18 27.16 -16.00
N LEU A 569 58.42 27.30 -14.91
CA LEU A 569 57.10 26.70 -14.68
C LEU A 569 55.97 27.31 -15.54
N GLU A 570 56.28 28.26 -16.44
CA GLU A 570 55.30 29.00 -17.24
C GLU A 570 54.79 28.27 -18.48
N HIS A 571 55.46 27.20 -18.93
CA HIS A 571 55.02 26.47 -20.14
C HIS A 571 54.00 25.36 -19.89
N PHE A 572 53.77 24.97 -18.63
CA PHE A 572 52.86 23.86 -18.29
C PHE A 572 51.40 24.31 -18.04
N GLN A 573 51.16 25.59 -17.76
CA GLN A 573 49.80 26.11 -17.50
C GLN A 573 48.99 26.45 -18.77
N LYS A 574 49.61 26.51 -19.97
CA LYS A 574 48.88 26.81 -21.23
C LYS A 574 48.26 25.60 -21.94
N GLY A 575 48.45 24.38 -21.43
CA GLY A 575 47.99 23.14 -22.08
C GLY A 575 46.65 22.57 -21.61
N ILE A 576 46.05 23.09 -20.54
CA ILE A 576 44.87 22.47 -19.88
C ILE A 576 43.56 23.29 -20.08
N ALA A 577 43.59 24.38 -20.85
CA ALA A 577 42.39 25.18 -21.17
C ALA A 577 41.81 24.90 -22.57
N GLY A 578 42.03 23.71 -23.12
CA GLY A 578 41.54 23.35 -24.46
C GLY A 578 41.43 21.86 -24.67
N LYS A 579 40.45 21.24 -24.00
CA LYS A 579 39.78 20.01 -24.44
C LYS A 579 38.50 19.79 -23.64
#